data_AF-A0A7T1I7Z2-F1
#
_entry.id   AF-A0A7T1I7Z2-F1
#
_cell.length_a   1.000
_cell.length_b   1.000
_cell.length_c   1.000
_cell.angle_alpha   90.00
_cell.angle_beta   90.00
_cell.angle_gamma   90.00
#
_symmetry.space_group_name_H-M   'P 1'
#
loop_
_entity.id
_entity.type
_entity.pdbx_description
1 polymer ?
#
loop_
_entity_poly.entity_id
_entity_poly.type
_entity_poly.pdbx_seq_one_letter_code
_entity_poly.pdbx_strand_id
1 'polypeptide(L)' 'MSTPPAGISEADWETWPAGARELILSQHEEIELLRSQLTALASELASLRERIGRSSRNST' A
#
# COMPACT_ATOMS: atom_id res chain seq x y z
N MET A 1 0.38 -11.47 21.17
CA MET A 1 -0.76 -10.55 21.09
C MET A 1 -0.53 -9.68 19.87
N SER A 2 -1.49 -9.59 18.95
CA SER A 2 -1.34 -8.83 17.71
C SER A 2 -1.49 -7.34 17.98
N THR A 3 -0.57 -6.53 17.45
CA THR A 3 -0.54 -5.07 17.67
C THR A 3 -1.71 -4.38 16.96
N PRO A 4 -2.39 -3.40 17.59
CA PRO A 4 -3.43 -2.63 16.93
C PRO A 4 -2.87 -1.84 15.74
N PRO A 5 -3.64 -1.71 14.64
CA PRO A 5 -3.34 -0.76 13.58
C PRO A 5 -3.24 0.69 14.10
N ALA A 6 -2.50 1.52 13.36
CA ALA A 6 -2.30 2.92 13.71
C ALA A 6 -3.65 3.65 13.94
N GLY A 7 -3.73 4.39 15.05
CA GLY A 7 -4.92 5.16 15.42
C GLY A 7 -5.91 4.42 16.31
N ILE A 8 -5.68 3.15 16.64
CA ILE A 8 -6.46 2.40 17.63
C ILE A 8 -5.65 2.28 18.92
N SER A 9 -6.23 2.66 20.06
CA SER A 9 -5.58 2.48 21.36
C SER A 9 -5.50 1.01 21.74
N GLU A 10 -4.45 0.61 22.46
CA GLU A 10 -4.29 -0.79 22.90
C GLU A 10 -5.42 -1.24 23.84
N ALA A 11 -5.90 -0.32 24.69
CA ALA A 11 -7.03 -0.58 25.58
C ALA A 11 -8.31 -0.86 24.79
N ASP A 12 -8.62 -0.06 23.77
CA ASP A 12 -9.81 -0.28 22.94
C ASP A 12 -9.66 -1.55 22.12
N TRP A 13 -8.45 -1.83 21.61
CA TRP A 13 -8.16 -3.01 20.81
C TRP A 13 -8.44 -4.32 21.56
N GLU A 14 -8.07 -4.40 22.83
CA GLU A 14 -8.32 -5.61 23.63
C GLU A 14 -9.81 -5.83 23.92
N THR A 15 -10.65 -4.78 23.85
CA THR A 15 -12.10 -4.93 23.98
C THR A 15 -12.78 -5.47 22.72
N TRP A 16 -12.09 -5.46 21.58
CA TRP A 16 -12.70 -5.88 20.32
C TRP A 16 -12.86 -7.41 20.23
N PRO A 17 -13.98 -7.88 19.65
CA PRO A 17 -14.14 -9.30 19.33
C PRO A 17 -12.99 -9.81 18.45
N ALA A 18 -12.54 -11.05 18.70
CA ALA A 18 -11.40 -11.63 17.97
C ALA A 18 -11.58 -11.58 16.45
N GLY A 19 -12.76 -11.92 15.93
CA GLY A 19 -13.04 -11.88 14.49
C GLY A 19 -12.99 -10.46 13.90
N ALA A 20 -13.34 -9.42 14.67
CA ALA A 20 -13.21 -8.04 14.23
C ALA A 20 -11.72 -7.61 14.16
N ARG A 21 -10.91 -8.06 15.13
CA ARG A 21 -9.47 -7.84 15.12
C ARG A 21 -8.79 -8.51 13.94
N GLU A 22 -9.12 -9.77 13.68
CA GLU A 22 -8.61 -10.54 12.53
C GLU A 22 -8.98 -9.88 11.19
N LEU A 23 -10.25 -9.48 11.03
CA LEU A 23 -10.72 -8.82 9.81
C LEU A 23 -9.93 -7.53 9.53
N ILE A 24 -9.76 -6.69 10.55
CA ILE A 24 -9.09 -5.40 10.38
C ILE A 24 -7.59 -5.56 10.13
N LEU A 25 -6.93 -6.54 10.76
CA LEU A 25 -5.53 -6.87 10.44
C LEU A 25 -5.38 -7.35 9.00
N SER A 26 -6.27 -8.25 8.54
CA SER A 26 -6.25 -8.72 7.15
C SER A 26 -6.48 -7.59 6.15
N GLN A 27 -7.42 -6.68 6.44
CA GLN A 27 -7.65 -5.50 5.60
C GLN A 27 -6.45 -4.54 5.60
N HIS A 28 -5.76 -4.40 6.73
CA HIS A 28 -4.57 -3.57 6.82
C HIS A 28 -3.43 -4.13 5.95
N GLU A 29 -3.20 -5.45 6.01
CA GLU A 29 -2.23 -6.13 5.15
C GLU A 29 -2.55 -5.96 3.66
N GLU A 30 -3.83 -6.09 3.27
CA GLU A 30 -4.26 -5.87 1.89
C GLU A 30 -4.01 -4.43 1.42
N ILE A 31 -4.31 -3.44 2.27
CA ILE A 31 -4.04 -2.02 1.97
C ILE A 31 -2.56 -1.76 1.74
N GLU A 32 -1.68 -2.30 2.59
CA GLU A 32 -0.23 -2.15 2.44
C GLU A 32 0.28 -2.83 1.16
N LEU A 33 -0.25 -4.02 0.84
CA LEU A 33 0.06 -4.69 -0.43
C LEU A 33 -0.36 -3.83 -1.62
N LEU A 34 -1.58 -3.30 -1.64
CA LEU A 34 -2.08 -2.46 -2.73
C LEU A 34 -1.28 -1.16 -2.87
N ARG A 35 -0.87 -0.55 -1.76
CA ARG A 35 0.01 0.64 -1.76
C ARG A 35 1.37 0.34 -2.39
N SER A 36 1.95 -0.82 -2.09
CA SER A 36 3.22 -1.24 -2.68
C SER A 36 3.11 -1.45 -4.20
N GLN A 37 2.04 -2.10 -4.66
CA GLN A 37 1.78 -2.33 -6.08
C GLN A 37 1.56 -1.02 -6.84
N LEU A 38 0.78 -0.10 -6.25
CA LEU A 38 0.55 1.23 -6.84
C LEU A 38 1.85 2.01 -7.00
N THR A 39 2.74 1.95 -6.02
CA THR A 39 4.06 2.61 -6.06
C THR A 39 4.95 2.02 -7.15
N ALA A 40 4.96 0.69 -7.30
CA ALA A 40 5.68 0.00 -8.37
C ALA A 40 5.18 0.43 -9.76
N LEU A 41 3.87 0.39 -9.97
CA LEU A 41 3.24 0.79 -11.24
C LEU A 41 3.49 2.27 -11.57
N ALA A 42 3.43 3.15 -10.57
CA ALA A 42 3.75 4.57 -10.76
C ALA A 42 5.21 4.77 -11.22
N SER A 43 6.15 3.99 -10.67
CA SER A 43 7.56 4.02 -11.03
C SER A 43 7.82 3.49 -12.44
N GLU A 44 7.14 2.40 -12.82
CA GLU A 44 7.17 1.85 -14.19
C GLU A 44 6.63 2.87 -15.20
N LEU A 45 5.49 3.51 -14.89
CA LEU A 45 4.90 4.53 -15.75
C LEU A 45 5.83 5.74 -15.93
N ALA A 46 6.49 6.20 -14.87
CA ALA A 46 7.48 7.26 -14.94
C ALA A 46 8.65 6.88 -15.86
N SER A 47 9.18 5.66 -15.70
CA SER A 47 10.28 5.12 -16.51
C SER A 47 9.90 5.01 -17.99
N LEU A 48 8.69 4.55 -18.29
CA LEU A 48 8.17 4.46 -19.67
C LEU A 48 8.02 5.85 -20.30
N ARG A 49 7.47 6.82 -19.57
CA ARG A 49 7.33 8.21 -20.04
C ARG A 49 8.68 8.84 -20.35
N GLU A 50 9.68 8.61 -19.50
CA GLU A 50 11.03 9.10 -19.73
C GLU A 50 11.65 8.49 -20.99
N ARG A 51 11.50 7.17 -21.18
CA ARG A 51 12.00 6.46 -22.36
C ARG A 51 11.37 6.96 -23.66
N ILE A 52 10.06 7.21 -23.66
CA ILE A 52 9.34 7.81 -24.80
C ILE A 52 9.87 9.23 -25.07
N GLY A 53 10.04 10.06 -24.03
CA GLY A 53 10.59 11.41 -24.16
C GLY A 53 12.00 11.44 -24.75
N ARG A 54 12.88 10.52 -24.33
CA ARG A 54 14.22 10.35 -24.90
C ARG A 54 14.19 9.88 -26.35
N SER A 55 13.37 8.86 -26.66
CA SER A 55 13.20 8.36 -28.02
C SER A 55 12.75 9.47 -28.97
N SER A 56 11.78 10.30 -28.55
CA SER A 56 11.28 11.41 -29.35
C SER A 56 12.35 12.46 -29.66
N ARG A 57 13.28 12.74 -28.75
CA ARG A 57 14.35 13.72 -28.94
C ARG A 57 15.52 13.21 -29.79
N ASN A 58 15.73 11.90 -29.83
CA ASN A 58 16.78 11.28 -30.64
C ASN A 58 16.35 10.99 -32.08
N SER A 59 15.08 11.22 -32.44
CA SER A 59 14.54 11.02 -33.79
C SER A 59 14.41 12.30 -34.63
N THR A 60 14.90 13.42 -34.12
CA THR A 60 15.00 14.73 -34.81
C THR A 60 16.45 15.15 -34.92
#